data_AF-A0A845YHA3-F1
#
_entry.id   AF-A0A845YHA3-F1
#
_cell.length_a   1.000
_cell.length_b   1.000
_cell.length_c   1.000
_cell.angle_alpha   90.00
_cell.angle_beta   90.00
_cell.angle_gamma   90.00
#
_symmetry.space_group_name_H-M   'P 1'
#
loop_
_entity.id
_entity.type
_entity.pdbx_description
1 polymer ?
#
loop_
_entity_poly.entity_id
_entity_poly.type
_entity_poly.pdbx_seq_one_letter_code
_entity_poly.pdbx_strand_id
1 'polypeptide(L)'
;MLAHLETPLTLKQLAQNLGSSTSALSYGFQDLFGMSPMRYLKVRRLNTVRQRLKASDPESCKIATLASEFGFYSPSHFTKDYKTMFGELPSETLRKKA
;
A
#
# COMPACT_ATOMS: atom_id res chain seq x y z
N MET A 1 14.39 6.86 3.82
CA MET A 1 14.12 5.44 4.16
C MET A 1 12.79 4.89 3.59
N LEU A 2 12.20 5.50 2.54
CA LEU A 2 10.90 5.09 1.95
C LEU A 2 10.97 4.82 0.43
N ALA A 3 12.17 4.79 -0.15
CA ALA A 3 12.39 4.90 -1.60
C ALA A 3 12.06 3.64 -2.43
N HIS A 4 11.50 2.58 -1.83
CA HIS A 4 11.24 1.30 -2.52
C HIS A 4 9.85 0.72 -2.20
N LEU A 5 8.84 1.57 -2.02
CA LEU A 5 7.46 1.08 -1.82
C LEU A 5 6.84 0.48 -3.09
N GLU A 6 7.46 0.66 -4.25
CA GLU A 6 6.93 0.33 -5.58
C GLU A 6 7.22 -1.13 -6.01
N THR A 7 8.24 -1.78 -5.43
CA THR A 7 8.56 -3.18 -5.71
C THR A 7 8.04 -4.13 -4.62
N PRO A 8 7.53 -5.33 -4.94
CA PRO A 8 7.17 -6.31 -3.93
C PRO A 8 8.42 -6.76 -3.14
N LEU A 9 8.69 -6.05 -2.03
CA LEU A 9 9.72 -6.40 -1.07
C LEU A 9 9.27 -7.62 -0.27
N THR A 10 10.05 -8.69 -0.32
CA THR A 10 9.89 -9.81 0.60
C THR A 10 10.31 -9.39 2.01
N LEU A 11 9.74 -10.02 3.03
CA LEU A 11 10.14 -9.81 4.43
C LEU A 11 11.65 -10.01 4.63
N LYS A 12 12.25 -10.95 3.87
CA LYS A 12 13.69 -11.21 3.86
C LYS A 12 14.49 -10.02 3.34
N GLN A 13 14.08 -9.43 2.21
CA GLN A 13 14.73 -8.23 1.67
C GLN A 13 14.58 -7.03 2.60
N LEU A 14 13.41 -6.88 3.23
CA LEU A 14 13.18 -5.82 4.21
C LEU A 14 14.11 -5.98 5.43
N ALA A 15 14.25 -7.20 5.94
CA ALA A 15 15.13 -7.53 7.04
C ALA A 15 16.60 -7.28 6.69
N GLN A 16 17.05 -7.71 5.51
CA GLN A 16 18.41 -7.46 5.01
C GLN A 16 18.71 -5.97 4.86
N ASN A 17 17.80 -5.19 4.26
CA ASN A 17 17.97 -3.74 4.09
C ASN A 17 18.03 -2.97 5.42
N LEU A 18 17.44 -3.53 6.47
CA LEU A 18 17.39 -2.94 7.82
C LEU A 18 18.45 -3.53 8.76
N GLY A 19 19.33 -4.42 8.29
CA GLY A 19 20.35 -5.06 9.11
C GLY A 19 19.78 -5.94 10.22
N SER A 20 18.58 -6.50 10.04
CA SER A 20 17.86 -7.27 11.04
C SER A 20 17.50 -8.68 10.54
N SER A 21 17.11 -9.57 11.45
CA SER A 21 16.53 -10.86 11.07
C SER A 21 15.03 -10.70 10.79
N THR A 22 14.46 -11.60 9.99
CA THR A 22 13.01 -11.60 9.72
C THR A 22 12.17 -11.73 10.99
N SER A 23 12.68 -12.48 11.99
CA SER A 23 12.05 -12.66 13.29
C SER A 23 12.11 -11.38 14.12
N ALA A 24 13.29 -10.77 14.26
CA ALA A 24 13.45 -9.52 15.01
C ALA A 24 12.63 -8.38 14.38
N LEU A 25 12.58 -8.31 13.05
CA LEU A 25 11.74 -7.36 12.34
C LEU A 25 10.25 -7.60 12.58
N SER A 26 9.80 -8.84 12.59
CA SER A 26 8.40 -9.18 12.86
C SER A 26 8.00 -8.85 14.29
N TYR A 27 8.85 -9.18 15.27
CA TYR A 27 8.62 -8.81 16.68
C TYR A 27 8.61 -7.29 16.86
N GLY A 28 9.59 -6.57 16.30
CA GLY A 28 9.63 -5.10 16.41
C GLY A 28 8.42 -4.42 15.77
N PHE A 29 7.91 -4.94 14.65
CA PHE A 29 6.68 -4.43 14.05
C PHE A 29 5.41 -4.75 14.85
N GLN A 30 5.36 -5.95 15.45
CA GLN A 30 4.26 -6.31 16.33
C GLN A 30 4.25 -5.45 17.60
N ASP A 31 5.41 -5.15 18.16
CA ASP A 31 5.58 -4.32 19.36
C ASP A 31 5.27 -2.83 19.10
N LEU A 32 5.81 -2.28 18.00
CA LEU A 32 5.66 -0.85 17.67
C LEU A 32 4.35 -0.50 16.98
N PHE A 33 3.83 -1.39 16.13
CA PHE A 33 2.68 -1.11 15.25
C PHE A 33 1.50 -2.07 15.45
N GLY A 34 1.62 -3.08 16.31
CA GLY A 34 0.57 -4.07 16.55
C GLY A 34 0.26 -4.97 15.35
N MET A 35 1.12 -4.99 14.32
CA MET A 35 0.85 -5.70 13.07
C MET A 35 2.12 -6.20 12.39
N SER A 36 1.99 -7.16 11.47
CA SER A 36 3.13 -7.66 10.70
C SER A 36 3.70 -6.61 9.74
N PRO A 37 5.00 -6.67 9.40
CA PRO A 37 5.63 -5.75 8.45
C PRO A 37 4.92 -5.70 7.09
N MET A 38 4.45 -6.85 6.60
CA MET A 38 3.71 -6.93 5.33
C MET A 38 2.36 -6.23 5.40
N ARG A 39 1.64 -6.35 6.53
CA ARG A 39 0.38 -5.63 6.75
C ARG A 39 0.62 -4.13 6.82
N TYR A 40 1.67 -3.70 7.50
CA TYR A 40 2.07 -2.29 7.55
C TYR A 40 2.39 -1.75 6.15
N LEU A 41 3.19 -2.46 5.36
CA LEU A 41 3.51 -2.06 3.98
C LEU A 41 2.24 -1.96 3.11
N LYS A 42 1.31 -2.91 3.22
CA LYS A 42 0.03 -2.85 2.52
C LYS A 42 -0.77 -1.59 2.90
N VAL A 43 -0.89 -1.32 4.20
CA VAL A 43 -1.56 -0.13 4.75
C VAL A 43 -0.91 1.15 4.22
N ARG A 44 0.41 1.22 4.19
CA ARG A 44 1.15 2.36 3.63
C ARG A 44 0.88 2.55 2.14
N ARG A 45 0.96 1.48 1.35
CA ARG A 45 0.68 1.51 -0.10
C ARG A 45 -0.75 1.96 -0.40
N LEU A 46 -1.74 1.41 0.30
CA LEU A 46 -3.15 1.80 0.14
C LEU A 46 -3.37 3.29 0.44
N ASN A 47 -2.73 3.82 1.49
CA ASN A 47 -2.78 5.25 1.80
C ASN A 47 -2.15 6.12 0.71
N THR A 48 -0.98 5.73 0.18
CA THR A 48 -0.33 6.47 -0.91
C THR A 48 -1.19 6.47 -2.17
N VAL A 49 -1.79 5.33 -2.52
CA VAL A 49 -2.73 5.25 -3.66
C VAL A 49 -3.92 6.18 -3.44
N ARG A 50 -4.50 6.21 -2.24
CA ARG A 50 -5.61 7.14 -1.91
C ARG A 50 -5.20 8.60 -2.07
N GLN A 51 -4.01 8.98 -1.60
CA GLN A 51 -3.49 10.34 -1.79
C GLN A 51 -3.33 10.69 -3.27
N ARG A 52 -2.79 9.76 -4.07
CA ARG A 52 -2.66 9.95 -5.53
C ARG A 52 -4.02 10.07 -6.21
N LEU A 53 -4.98 9.20 -5.88
CA LEU A 53 -6.34 9.28 -6.43
C LEU A 53 -7.02 10.63 -6.14
N LYS A 54 -6.85 11.18 -4.93
CA LYS A 54 -7.39 12.51 -4.58
C LYS A 54 -6.73 13.66 -5.34
N ALA A 55 -5.46 13.52 -5.72
CA ALA A 55 -4.71 14.53 -6.46
C ALA A 55 -4.87 14.39 -7.98
N SER A 56 -5.36 13.25 -8.46
CA SER A 56 -5.50 12.94 -9.87
C SER A 56 -6.76 13.57 -10.49
N ASP A 57 -6.71 13.74 -11.81
CA ASP A 57 -7.88 14.12 -12.60
C ASP A 57 -8.69 12.87 -13.02
N PRO A 58 -10.00 12.78 -12.74
CA PRO A 58 -10.82 11.62 -13.09
C PRO A 58 -10.80 11.23 -14.56
N GLU A 59 -10.67 12.19 -15.47
CA GLU A 59 -10.72 11.94 -16.92
C GLU A 59 -9.44 11.28 -17.46
N SER A 60 -8.30 11.48 -16.79
CA SER A 60 -7.01 10.96 -17.23
C SER A 60 -6.46 9.81 -16.38
N CYS A 61 -6.97 9.65 -15.15
CA CYS A 61 -6.41 8.68 -14.21
C CYS A 61 -6.93 7.26 -14.44
N LYS A 62 -6.00 6.34 -14.75
CA LYS A 62 -6.29 4.90 -14.82
C LYS A 62 -6.00 4.24 -13.48
N ILE A 63 -7.05 3.93 -12.71
CA ILE A 63 -6.95 3.33 -11.37
C ILE A 63 -6.12 2.04 -11.38
N ALA A 64 -6.32 1.17 -12.38
CA ALA A 64 -5.58 -0.09 -12.48
C ALA A 64 -4.07 0.13 -12.68
N THR A 65 -3.69 1.10 -13.52
CA THR A 65 -2.28 1.47 -13.75
C THR A 65 -1.68 2.01 -12.46
N LEU A 66 -2.34 2.97 -11.82
CA LEU A 66 -1.90 3.52 -10.54
C LEU A 66 -1.74 2.41 -9.49
N ALA A 67 -2.72 1.52 -9.34
CA ALA A 67 -2.64 0.42 -8.39
C ALA A 67 -1.43 -0.50 -8.67
N SER A 68 -1.15 -0.79 -9.95
CA SER A 68 -0.02 -1.64 -10.35
C SER A 68 1.35 -1.03 -10.02
N GLU A 69 1.50 0.30 -10.10
CA GLU A 69 2.72 1.03 -9.71
C GLU A 69 3.04 0.86 -8.22
N PHE A 70 2.01 0.65 -7.39
CA PHE A 70 2.16 0.38 -5.95
C PHE A 70 2.13 -1.12 -5.61
N GLY A 71 2.29 -1.99 -6.62
CA GLY A 71 2.39 -3.45 -6.43
C GLY A 71 1.06 -4.17 -6.25
N PHE A 72 -0.06 -3.57 -6.65
CA PHE A 72 -1.37 -4.22 -6.65
C PHE A 72 -1.74 -4.71 -8.06
N TYR A 73 -1.35 -5.93 -8.40
CA TYR A 73 -1.56 -6.51 -9.73
C TYR A 73 -2.93 -7.15 -9.94
N SER A 74 -3.71 -7.39 -8.88
CA SER A 74 -5.08 -7.92 -8.97
C SER A 74 -6.09 -6.80 -8.67
N PRO A 75 -6.83 -6.29 -9.68
CA PRO A 75 -7.80 -5.21 -9.50
C PRO A 75 -8.89 -5.55 -8.49
N SER A 76 -9.37 -6.79 -8.48
CA SER A 76 -10.41 -7.25 -7.55
C SER A 76 -9.92 -7.28 -6.11
N HIS A 77 -8.70 -7.78 -5.88
CA HIS A 77 -8.11 -7.81 -4.54
C HIS A 77 -7.79 -6.40 -4.04
N PHE A 78 -7.22 -5.57 -4.92
CA PHE A 78 -6.96 -4.16 -4.63
C PHE A 78 -8.25 -3.44 -4.21
N THR A 79 -9.31 -3.54 -5.01
CA THR A 79 -10.57 -2.86 -4.75
C THR A 79 -11.20 -3.33 -3.44
N LYS A 80 -11.14 -4.64 -3.15
CA LYS A 80 -11.63 -5.21 -1.89
C LYS A 80 -10.82 -4.71 -0.69
N ASP A 81 -9.50 -4.77 -0.76
CA ASP A 81 -8.60 -4.31 0.31
C ASP A 81 -8.77 -2.80 0.55
N TYR A 82 -8.89 -2.02 -0.52
CA TYR A 82 -9.12 -0.58 -0.48
C TYR A 82 -10.46 -0.24 0.20
N LYS A 83 -11.56 -0.85 -0.24
CA LYS A 83 -12.89 -0.65 0.35
C LYS A 83 -12.92 -1.08 1.81
N THR A 84 -12.27 -2.20 2.15
CA THR A 84 -12.17 -2.67 3.53
C THR A 84 -11.46 -1.65 4.43
N MET A 85 -10.45 -0.96 3.90
CA MET A 85 -9.65 0.00 4.67
C MET A 85 -10.28 1.39 4.76
N PHE A 86 -10.93 1.87 3.70
CA PHE A 86 -11.39 3.27 3.60
C PHE A 86 -12.91 3.42 3.56
N GLY A 87 -13.66 2.32 3.48
CA GLY A 87 -15.13 2.34 3.41
C GLY A 87 -15.71 2.77 2.06
N GLU A 88 -14.87 3.09 1.08
CA GLU A 88 -15.26 3.58 -0.24
C GLU A 88 -14.44 2.89 -1.35
N LEU A 89 -14.94 2.91 -2.58
CA LEU A 89 -14.22 2.41 -3.74
C LEU A 89 -13.12 3.39 -4.19
N PRO A 90 -12.04 2.90 -4.83
CA PRO A 90 -11.02 3.76 -5.44
C PRO A 90 -11.61 4.78 -6.42
N SER A 91 -12.63 4.38 -7.19
CA SER A 91 -13.33 5.25 -8.15
C SER A 91 -14.16 6.33 -7.46
N GLU A 92 -14.76 6.03 -6.31
CA GLU A 92 -15.47 7.03 -5.50
C GLU A 92 -14.51 8.07 -4.96
N THR A 93 -13.34 7.65 -4.48
CA THR A 93 -12.28 8.57 -4.03
C THR A 93 -11.82 9.47 -5.17
N LEU A 94 -11.59 8.91 -6.36
CA LEU A 94 -11.16 9.68 -7.53
C LEU A 94 -12.21 10.73 -7.94
N ARG A 95 -13.50 10.38 -7.90
CA ARG A 95 -14.60 11.27 -8.28
C ARG A 95 -14.93 12.32 -7.21
N LYS A 96 -14.65 12.04 -5.94
CA LYS A 96 -14.74 13.00 -4.82
C LYS A 96 -13.55 13.94 -4.85
N LYS A 97 -13.50 14.85 -5.83
CA LYS A 97 -12.66 16.04 -5.65
C LYS A 97 -13.24 16.88 -4.51
N ALA A 98 -12.34 17.32 -3.63
CA ALA A 98 -12.58 18.46 -2.73
C ALA A 98 -12.40 19.75 -3.51
#